data_AF-A0A2S7U0W2-F1
#
_entry.id   AF-A0A2S7U0W2-F1
#
_cell.length_a   1.000
_cell.length_b   1.000
_cell.length_c   1.000
_cell.angle_alpha   90.00
_cell.angle_beta   90.00
_cell.angle_gamma   90.00
#
_symmetry.space_group_name_H-M   'P 1'
#
loop_
_entity.id
_entity.type
_entity.pdbx_description
1 polymer ?
#
loop_
_entity_poly.entity_id
_entity_poly.type
_entity_poly.pdbx_seq_one_letter_code
_entity_poly.pdbx_strand_id
1 'polypeptide(L)'
;MRRIIYNLIPLAIGLAFIVAGSIYDTLFAGIPYQDPTPSLQAEYQFHSTVASVIMTTGLVLFLAGLIFLISRKVYKTLSSSP
;
A
#
# COMPACT_ATOMS: atom_id res chain seq x y z
N MET A 1 7.63 -17.14 -19.02
CA MET A 1 6.48 -16.35 -18.50
C MET A 1 6.28 -16.50 -16.97
N ARG A 2 6.19 -17.72 -16.42
CA ARG A 2 6.00 -17.95 -14.95
C ARG A 2 6.92 -17.13 -14.03
N ARG A 3 8.23 -17.11 -14.27
CA ARG A 3 9.21 -16.36 -13.46
C ARG A 3 9.00 -14.84 -13.41
N ILE A 4 8.36 -14.23 -14.41
CA ILE A 4 8.10 -12.79 -14.44
C ILE A 4 6.90 -12.46 -13.56
N ILE A 5 5.84 -13.28 -13.68
CA ILE A 5 4.59 -13.16 -12.92
C ILE A 5 4.89 -13.17 -11.41
N TYR A 6 5.73 -14.09 -10.92
CA TYR A 6 6.06 -14.16 -9.49
C TYR A 6 6.71 -12.89 -8.92
N ASN A 7 7.46 -12.13 -9.72
CA ASN A 7 8.08 -10.90 -9.20
C ASN A 7 7.11 -9.73 -9.15
N LEU A 8 5.98 -9.81 -9.86
CA LEU A 8 4.94 -8.79 -9.85
C LEU A 8 3.93 -9.00 -8.71
N ILE A 9 3.91 -10.19 -8.10
CA ILE A 9 3.04 -10.51 -6.96
C ILE A 9 3.16 -9.49 -5.82
N PRO A 10 4.35 -9.14 -5.29
CA PRO A 10 4.45 -8.17 -4.20
C PRO A 10 3.92 -6.78 -4.59
N LEU A 11 4.11 -6.36 -5.84
CA LEU A 11 3.54 -5.11 -6.35
C LEU A 11 2.01 -5.17 -6.40
N ALA A 12 1.46 -6.26 -6.94
CA ALA A 12 0.01 -6.44 -7.05
C ALA A 12 -0.65 -6.49 -5.66
N ILE A 13 -0.05 -7.20 -4.70
CA ILE A 13 -0.54 -7.27 -3.32
C ILE A 13 -0.45 -5.89 -2.64
N GLY A 14 0.70 -5.21 -2.76
CA GLY A 14 0.86 -3.87 -2.19
C GLY A 14 -0.16 -2.88 -2.73
N LEU A 15 -0.38 -2.90 -4.05
CA LEU A 15 -1.41 -2.07 -4.70
C LEU A 15 -2.83 -2.43 -4.23
N ALA A 16 -3.14 -3.72 -4.10
CA ALA A 16 -4.43 -4.17 -3.60
C ALA A 16 -4.70 -3.67 -2.17
N PHE A 17 -3.67 -3.68 -1.30
CA PHE A 17 -3.77 -3.15 0.06
C PHE A 17 -3.98 -1.63 0.08
N ILE A 18 -3.28 -0.88 -0.77
CA ILE A 18 -3.50 0.57 -0.90
C ILE A 18 -4.95 0.85 -1.30
N VAL A 19 -5.44 0.17 -2.35
CA VAL A 19 -6.82 0.34 -2.82
C VAL A 19 -7.83 -0.07 -1.75
N ALA A 20 -7.62 -1.19 -1.07
CA ALA A 20 -8.49 -1.66 0.00
C ALA A 20 -8.53 -0.66 1.17
N GLY A 21 -7.38 -0.13 1.57
CA GLY A 21 -7.29 0.90 2.61
C GLY A 21 -8.00 2.19 2.23
N SER A 22 -7.88 2.65 0.98
CA SER A 22 -8.61 3.84 0.48
C SER A 22 -10.12 3.62 0.41
N ILE A 23 -10.56 2.42 -0.01
CA ILE A 23 -11.99 2.04 0.01
C ILE A 23 -12.49 2.03 1.45
N TYR A 24 -11.73 1.44 2.38
CA TYR A 24 -12.10 1.40 3.80
C TYR A 24 -12.20 2.81 4.39
N ASP A 25 -11.21 3.68 4.13
CA ASP A 25 -11.22 5.07 4.59
C ASP A 25 -12.48 5.81 4.12
N THR A 26 -12.80 5.66 2.83
CA THR A 26 -13.95 6.33 2.22
C THR A 26 -15.29 5.82 2.77
N LEU A 27 -15.40 4.50 3.02
CA LEU A 27 -16.64 3.88 3.48
C LEU A 27 -16.89 4.07 4.99
N PHE A 28 -15.85 4.12 5.81
CA PHE A 28 -15.98 4.10 7.27
C PHE A 28 -15.56 5.40 7.96
N ALA A 29 -14.42 6.00 7.57
CA ALA A 29 -14.00 7.28 8.14
C ALA A 29 -14.72 8.45 7.45
N GLY A 30 -14.82 8.37 6.12
CA GLY A 30 -15.48 9.38 5.30
C GLY A 30 -14.86 10.77 5.48
N ILE A 31 -15.71 11.79 5.47
CA ILE A 31 -15.30 13.18 5.71
C ILE A 31 -15.54 13.48 7.20
N PRO A 32 -14.57 14.05 7.92
CA PRO A 32 -14.78 14.42 9.32
C PRO A 32 -15.90 15.46 9.44
N TYR A 33 -16.76 15.30 10.44
CA TYR A 33 -17.78 16.30 10.76
C TYR A 33 -17.13 17.63 11.14
N GLN A 34 -17.77 18.76 10.80
CA GLN A 34 -17.25 20.10 11.08
C GLN A 34 -17.23 20.42 12.58
N ASP A 35 -18.27 20.00 13.31
CA ASP A 35 -18.37 20.10 14.77
C ASP A 35 -18.68 18.71 15.38
N PRO A 36 -17.69 17.82 15.46
CA PRO A 36 -17.90 16.46 15.95
C PRO A 36 -18.06 16.47 17.47
N THR A 37 -19.02 15.68 17.97
CA THR A 37 -19.01 15.32 19.39
C THR A 37 -17.76 14.47 19.70
N PRO A 38 -17.29 14.41 20.96
CA PRO A 38 -16.12 13.63 21.33
C PRO A 38 -16.20 12.15 20.89
N SER A 39 -17.40 11.56 20.93
CA SER A 39 -17.64 10.20 20.47
C SER A 39 -17.46 10.04 18.96
N LEU A 40 -17.98 10.97 18.16
CA LEU A 40 -17.83 10.96 16.70
C LEU A 40 -16.38 11.21 16.29
N GLN A 41 -15.66 12.06 17.02
CA GLN A 41 -14.24 12.28 16.80
C GLN A 41 -13.41 11.02 17.07
N ALA A 42 -13.70 10.30 18.15
CA ALA A 42 -13.01 9.06 18.48
C ALA A 42 -13.25 7.96 17.44
N GLU A 43 -14.50 7.83 16.96
CA GLU A 43 -14.87 6.87 15.91
C GLU A 43 -14.15 7.17 14.58
N TYR A 44 -14.15 8.44 14.16
CA TYR A 44 -13.41 8.87 12.97
C TYR A 44 -11.90 8.56 13.09
N GLN A 45 -11.28 8.91 14.22
CA GLN A 45 -9.87 8.65 14.46
C GLN A 45 -9.54 7.16 14.41
N PHE A 46 -10.42 6.32 14.97
CA PHE A 46 -10.26 4.87 14.92
C PHE A 46 -10.26 4.37 13.47
N HIS A 47 -11.30 4.68 12.69
CA HIS A 47 -11.40 4.21 11.31
C HIS A 47 -10.30 4.77 10.41
N SER A 48 -9.96 6.05 10.55
CA SER A 48 -8.88 6.68 9.79
C SER A 48 -7.52 6.06 10.14
N THR A 49 -7.28 5.70 11.40
CA THR A 49 -6.06 4.99 11.81
C THR A 49 -5.99 3.60 11.19
N VAL A 50 -7.10 2.85 11.21
CA VAL A 50 -7.16 1.51 10.58
C VAL A 50 -6.89 1.61 9.08
N ALA A 51 -7.53 2.55 8.39
CA ALA A 51 -7.27 2.82 6.97
C ALA A 51 -5.80 3.14 6.71
N SER A 52 -5.22 4.04 7.50
CA SER A 52 -3.82 4.45 7.39
C SER A 52 -2.85 3.29 7.59
N VAL A 53 -3.10 2.38 8.54
CA VAL A 53 -2.28 1.17 8.74
C VAL A 53 -2.35 0.25 7.53
N ILE A 54 -3.55 0.01 6.98
CA ILE A 54 -3.74 -0.82 5.79
C ILE A 54 -3.00 -0.21 4.59
N MET A 55 -3.19 1.08 4.34
CA MET A 55 -2.55 1.80 3.24
C MET A 55 -1.03 1.83 3.37
N THR A 56 -0.50 2.11 4.57
CA THR A 56 0.94 2.16 4.83
C THR A 56 1.56 0.78 4.65
N THR A 57 0.89 -0.29 5.10
CA THR A 57 1.33 -1.67 4.86
C THR A 57 1.39 -1.98 3.37
N GLY A 58 0.35 -1.60 2.61
CA GLY A 58 0.33 -1.75 1.16
C GLY A 58 1.46 -0.99 0.46
N LEU A 59 1.72 0.25 0.89
CA LEU A 59 2.80 1.08 0.37
C LEU A 59 4.18 0.45 0.61
N VAL A 60 4.44 -0.04 1.83
CA VAL A 60 5.70 -0.72 2.15
C VAL A 60 5.90 -1.95 1.27
N LEU A 61 4.86 -2.78 1.10
CA LEU A 61 4.94 -3.97 0.23
C LEU A 61 5.19 -3.60 -1.24
N PHE A 62 4.51 -2.57 -1.73
CA PHE A 62 4.68 -2.07 -3.09
C PHE A 62 6.10 -1.55 -3.32
N LEU A 63 6.62 -0.71 -2.42
CA LEU A 63 7.97 -0.16 -2.52
C LEU A 63 9.04 -1.26 -2.41
N ALA A 64 8.87 -2.23 -1.50
CA ALA A 64 9.77 -3.38 -1.39
C ALA A 64 9.80 -4.20 -2.69
N GLY A 65 8.64 -4.46 -3.29
CA GLY A 65 8.54 -5.12 -4.59
C GLY A 65 9.22 -4.34 -5.72
N LEU A 66 9.07 -3.01 -5.72
CA LEU A 66 9.67 -2.13 -6.72
C LEU A 66 11.20 -2.11 -6.60
N ILE A 67 11.72 -1.96 -5.38
CA ILE A 67 13.16 -2.02 -5.08
C ILE A 67 13.73 -3.34 -5.56
N PHE A 68 13.09 -4.47 -5.22
CA PHE A 68 13.54 -5.80 -5.66
C PHE A 68 13.65 -5.92 -7.18
N LEU A 69 12.66 -5.40 -7.93
CA LEU A 69 12.69 -5.42 -9.40
C LEU A 69 13.83 -4.56 -9.97
N ILE A 70 14.01 -3.35 -9.43
CA ILE A 70 15.05 -2.43 -9.86
C ILE A 70 16.42 -3.04 -9.56
N SER A 71 16.68 -3.47 -8.33
CA SER A 71 17.94 -4.10 -7.93
C SER A 71 18.25 -5.27 -8.84
N ARG A 72 17.28 -6.17 -9.10
CA ARG A 72 17.49 -7.29 -10.01
C ARG A 72 17.83 -6.86 -11.44
N LYS A 73 17.19 -5.82 -11.97
CA LYS A 73 17.49 -5.29 -13.30
C LYS A 73 18.91 -4.72 -13.34
N VAL A 74 19.32 -3.99 -12.31
CA VAL A 74 20.67 -3.44 -12.16
C VAL A 74 21.71 -4.56 -12.10
N TYR A 75 21.52 -5.56 -11.22
CA TYR A 75 22.42 -6.70 -11.10
C TYR A 75 22.62 -7.42 -12.43
N LYS A 76 21.54 -7.67 -13.17
CA LYS A 76 21.63 -8.30 -14.49
C LYS A 76 22.41 -7.47 -15.49
N THR A 77 22.23 -6.15 -15.47
CA THR A 77 22.91 -5.23 -16.40
C THR A 77 24.41 -5.22 -16.11
N LEU A 78 24.78 -5.10 -14.83
CA LEU A 78 26.18 -5.13 -14.39
C LEU A 78 26.85 -6.48 -14.67
N SER A 79 26.16 -7.61 -14.48
CA SER A 79 26.70 -8.94 -14.76
C SER A 79 26.82 -9.27 -16.26
N SER A 80 26.17 -8.49 -17.12
CA SER A 80 26.18 -8.69 -18.58
C SER A 80 27.13 -7.76 -19.33
N SER A 81 27.79 -6.82 -18.63
CA SER A 81 28.87 -6.03 -19.21
C SER A 81 30.16 -6.89 -19.29
N PRO A 82 30.83 -6.93 -20.45
CA PRO A 82 32.02 -7.77 -20.68
C PRO A 82 33.25 -7.34 -19.87
#